data_AF-A0A7W3J210-F1
#
_entry.id   AF-A0A7W3J210-F1
#
_cell.length_a   1.000
_cell.length_b   1.000
_cell.length_c   1.000
_cell.angle_alpha   90.00
_cell.angle_beta   90.00
_cell.angle_gamma   90.00
#
_symmetry.space_group_name_H-M   'P 1'
#
loop_
_entity.id
_entity.type
_entity.pdbx_description
1 polymer ?
#
loop_
_entity_poly.entity_id
_entity_poly.type
_entity_poly.pdbx_seq_one_letter_code
_entity_poly.pdbx_strand_id
1 'polypeptide(L)'
;MSDAYCDLCDLPLSTCVHGMPAPPPVEVKPAARTKTPPRVPGTRASAPAAAVEAKPVKADISVRRADAKRTPQRYYRHYILEALVEAGGKGSTDDVLADVERLMEDVLLDGDRDKMPTGELRWRNAARFERKAMLDEGLLLPVTQPGVWELSPEGRSLATD
;
A
#
# COMPACT_ATOMS: atom_id res chain seq x y z
N MET A 1 -6.59 -49.59 13.71
CA MET A 1 -5.76 -48.51 13.14
C MET A 1 -4.55 -48.42 14.05
N SER A 2 -3.39 -48.89 13.59
CA SER A 2 -2.17 -48.91 14.38
C SER A 2 -1.62 -47.48 14.46
N ASP A 3 -1.71 -46.83 15.61
CA ASP A 3 -1.04 -45.56 15.85
C ASP A 3 0.47 -45.84 15.84
N ALA A 4 1.13 -45.46 14.75
CA ALA A 4 2.58 -45.49 14.68
C ALA A 4 3.12 -44.31 15.51
N TYR A 5 3.96 -44.63 16.48
CA TYR A 5 4.65 -43.68 17.35
C TYR A 5 6.01 -43.33 16.73
N CYS A 6 6.49 -42.11 16.97
CA CYS A 6 7.76 -41.64 16.44
C CYS A 6 8.92 -42.02 17.37
N ASP A 7 9.90 -42.77 16.85
CA ASP A 7 11.06 -43.28 17.61
C ASP A 7 11.97 -42.19 18.23
N LEU A 8 11.82 -40.93 17.83
CA LEU A 8 12.63 -39.80 18.34
C LEU A 8 11.96 -39.05 19.50
N CYS A 9 10.63 -39.07 19.59
CA CYS A 9 9.87 -38.23 20.52
C CYS A 9 8.79 -39.01 21.29
N ASP A 10 8.64 -40.32 21.04
CA ASP A 10 7.63 -41.23 21.63
C ASP A 10 6.19 -40.69 21.59
N LEU A 11 5.89 -39.78 20.67
CA LEU A 11 4.57 -39.22 20.42
C LEU A 11 3.92 -39.89 19.21
N PRO A 12 2.57 -39.94 19.13
CA PRO A 12 1.87 -40.38 17.92
C PRO A 12 2.32 -39.53 16.72
N LEU A 13 2.57 -40.15 15.56
CA LEU A 13 3.06 -39.45 14.36
C LEU A 13 2.16 -38.27 13.95
N SER A 14 0.85 -38.35 14.22
CA SER A 14 -0.12 -37.29 13.95
C SER A 14 0.10 -36.00 14.75
N THR A 15 0.82 -36.07 15.86
CA THR A 15 1.00 -34.98 16.82
C THR A 15 2.48 -34.60 17.01
N CYS A 16 3.42 -35.40 16.49
CA CYS A 16 4.84 -35.08 16.58
C CYS A 16 5.31 -34.23 15.38
N VAL A 17 6.16 -33.23 15.65
CA VAL A 17 6.79 -32.35 14.65
C VAL A 17 7.62 -33.14 13.63
N HIS A 18 8.16 -34.29 14.02
CA HIS A 18 8.95 -35.19 13.15
C HIS A 18 8.08 -36.10 12.27
N GLY A 19 6.79 -36.23 12.58
CA GLY A 19 5.91 -37.27 12.04
C GLY A 19 4.93 -36.84 10.97
N MET A 20 4.86 -35.54 10.64
CA MET A 20 4.02 -35.08 9.53
C MET A 20 4.74 -35.30 8.20
N PRO A 21 4.31 -36.25 7.34
CA PRO A 21 4.83 -36.30 5.99
C PRO A 21 4.50 -34.98 5.29
N ALA A 22 5.43 -34.48 4.46
CA ALA A 22 5.16 -33.30 3.65
C ALA A 22 3.83 -33.51 2.89
N PRO A 23 2.94 -32.51 2.86
CA PRO A 23 1.70 -32.64 2.10
C PRO A 23 2.07 -33.04 0.66
N PRO A 24 1.37 -34.02 0.06
CA PRO A 24 1.64 -34.38 -1.32
C PRO A 24 1.54 -33.11 -2.16
N PRO A 25 2.41 -32.92 -3.17
CA PRO A 25 2.37 -31.76 -4.03
C PRO A 25 0.95 -31.68 -4.61
N VAL A 26 0.21 -30.64 -4.22
CA VAL A 26 -1.12 -30.40 -4.74
C VAL A 26 -0.95 -30.06 -6.20
N GLU A 27 -1.26 -31.00 -7.08
CA GLU A 27 -1.30 -30.76 -8.52
C GLU A 27 -2.39 -29.72 -8.80
N VAL A 28 -1.99 -28.45 -8.90
CA VAL A 28 -2.86 -27.38 -9.35
C VAL A 28 -3.16 -27.63 -10.83
N LYS A 29 -4.30 -28.27 -11.11
CA LYS A 29 -4.83 -28.33 -12.47
C LYS A 29 -4.95 -26.89 -13.00
N PRO A 30 -4.38 -26.56 -14.16
CA PRO A 30 -4.48 -25.20 -14.67
C PRO A 30 -5.96 -24.89 -14.90
N ALA A 31 -6.49 -23.96 -14.12
CA ALA A 31 -7.80 -23.39 -14.36
C ALA A 31 -7.79 -22.81 -15.79
N ALA A 32 -8.70 -23.29 -16.63
CA ALA A 32 -8.92 -22.75 -17.95
C ALA A 32 -9.16 -21.24 -17.82
N ARG A 33 -8.21 -20.44 -18.31
CA ARG A 33 -8.36 -18.99 -18.42
C ARG A 33 -9.52 -18.72 -19.37
N THR A 34 -10.68 -18.40 -18.83
CA THR A 34 -11.74 -17.75 -19.61
C THR A 34 -11.17 -16.41 -20.08
N LYS A 35 -10.99 -16.28 -21.40
CA LYS A 35 -10.53 -15.04 -22.02
C LYS A 35 -11.57 -13.96 -21.75
N THR A 36 -11.32 -13.10 -20.77
CA THR A 36 -12.08 -11.86 -20.63
C THR A 36 -11.82 -11.03 -21.90
N PRO A 37 -12.86 -10.53 -22.58
CA PRO A 37 -12.65 -9.69 -23.76
C PRO A 37 -11.85 -8.44 -23.37
N PRO A 38 -10.92 -7.97 -24.22
CA PRO A 38 -10.17 -6.77 -23.95
C PRO A 38 -11.13 -5.58 -23.83
N ARG A 39 -11.03 -4.86 -22.72
CA ARG A 39 -11.68 -3.56 -22.55
C ARG A 39 -11.08 -2.60 -23.57
N VAL A 40 -11.82 -2.29 -24.63
CA VAL A 40 -11.50 -1.20 -25.57
C VAL A 40 -11.33 0.10 -24.76
N PRO A 41 -10.15 0.74 -24.80
CA PRO A 41 -10.00 2.08 -24.25
C PRO A 41 -10.83 3.03 -25.09
N GLY A 42 -11.84 3.65 -24.50
CA GLY A 42 -12.51 4.79 -25.09
C GLY A 42 -11.49 5.90 -25.30
N THR A 43 -11.31 6.33 -26.53
CA THR A 43 -10.48 7.44 -26.94
C THR A 43 -10.99 8.73 -26.29
N ARG A 44 -10.45 9.09 -25.12
CA ARG A 44 -10.37 10.51 -24.76
C ARG A 44 -9.18 11.09 -25.51
N ALA A 45 -9.50 11.83 -26.56
CA ALA A 45 -8.55 12.62 -27.33
C ALA A 45 -7.64 13.41 -26.38
N SER A 46 -6.33 13.16 -26.49
CA SER A 46 -5.32 14.08 -25.99
C SER A 46 -5.18 15.21 -27.01
N ALA A 47 -5.53 16.42 -26.61
CA ALA A 47 -5.08 17.64 -27.27
C ALA A 47 -3.86 18.20 -26.52
N PRO A 48 -2.92 18.86 -27.21
CA PRO A 48 -1.50 18.77 -26.87
C PRO A 48 -1.04 19.79 -25.82
N ALA A 49 0.12 19.46 -25.25
CA ALA A 49 0.95 20.34 -24.46
C ALA A 49 1.23 21.65 -25.21
N ALA A 50 0.86 22.77 -24.59
CA ALA A 50 1.43 24.08 -24.83
C ALA A 50 1.79 24.68 -23.47
N ALA A 51 3.05 25.09 -23.36
CA ALA A 51 3.65 25.66 -22.17
C ALA A 51 2.84 26.83 -21.61
N VAL A 52 2.55 26.81 -20.30
CA VAL A 52 2.21 28.02 -19.55
C VAL A 52 2.83 27.93 -18.15
N GLU A 53 3.50 29.00 -17.80
CA GLU A 53 4.31 29.28 -16.63
C GLU A 53 3.61 29.01 -15.29
N ALA A 54 4.41 28.62 -14.29
CA ALA A 54 3.98 28.37 -12.91
C ALA A 54 3.59 29.67 -12.18
N LYS A 55 2.32 29.76 -11.72
CA LYS A 55 1.81 30.67 -10.66
C LYS A 55 0.63 30.00 -9.90
N PRO A 56 0.30 30.40 -8.65
CA PRO A 56 0.20 29.51 -7.49
C PRO A 56 -1.14 28.77 -7.33
N VAL A 57 -1.05 27.54 -6.81
CA VAL A 57 -2.12 26.53 -6.64
C VAL A 57 -3.06 26.82 -5.44
N LYS A 58 -3.38 28.07 -5.12
CA LYS A 58 -4.11 28.40 -3.88
C LYS A 58 -5.62 28.71 -4.03
N ALA A 59 -6.24 28.60 -5.21
CA ALA A 59 -7.62 29.12 -5.38
C ALA A 59 -8.68 28.22 -6.03
N ASP A 60 -8.43 26.96 -6.38
CA ASP A 60 -9.44 26.06 -7.03
C ASP A 60 -9.99 24.93 -6.11
N ILE A 61 -9.33 24.69 -4.97
CA ILE A 61 -9.49 23.44 -4.20
C ILE A 61 -10.79 23.39 -3.36
N SER A 62 -11.43 24.52 -3.07
CA SER A 62 -12.54 24.58 -2.10
C SER A 62 -13.81 23.87 -2.56
N VAL A 63 -14.07 23.82 -3.88
CA VAL A 63 -15.33 23.26 -4.42
C VAL A 63 -15.32 21.73 -4.43
N ARG A 64 -14.16 21.07 -4.61
CA ARG A 64 -14.09 19.59 -4.65
C ARG A 64 -14.08 18.92 -3.27
N ARG A 65 -13.81 19.67 -2.20
CA ARG A 65 -13.80 19.12 -0.83
C ARG A 65 -15.22 18.95 -0.26
N ALA A 66 -16.19 19.76 -0.68
CA ALA A 66 -17.54 19.71 -0.15
C ALA A 66 -18.27 18.38 -0.43
N ASP A 67 -17.95 17.70 -1.54
CA ASP A 67 -18.61 16.46 -1.96
C ASP A 67 -17.74 15.19 -1.80
N ALA A 68 -16.46 15.34 -1.47
CA ALA A 68 -15.56 14.20 -1.35
C ALA A 68 -15.79 13.48 -0.02
N LYS A 69 -16.24 12.21 -0.07
CA LYS A 69 -16.39 11.37 1.13
C LYS A 69 -15.06 10.84 1.71
N ARG A 70 -13.95 11.03 0.97
CA ARG A 70 -12.64 10.45 1.24
C ARG A 70 -11.53 11.39 0.83
N THR A 71 -10.43 11.36 1.58
CA THR A 71 -9.25 12.16 1.32
C THR A 71 -8.63 11.75 -0.02
N PRO A 72 -8.35 12.70 -0.94
CA PRO A 72 -7.72 12.39 -2.21
C PRO A 72 -6.34 11.74 -2.00
N GLN A 73 -6.01 10.74 -2.83
CA GLN A 73 -4.76 9.98 -2.71
C GLN A 73 -3.50 10.86 -2.61
N ARG A 74 -3.36 11.88 -3.47
CA ARG A 74 -2.18 12.76 -3.47
C ARG A 74 -1.97 13.53 -2.18
N TYR A 75 -3.01 13.71 -1.35
CA TYR A 75 -2.88 14.42 -0.08
C TYR A 75 -2.06 13.62 0.94
N TYR A 76 -2.09 12.29 0.86
CA TYR A 76 -1.30 11.42 1.74
C TYR A 76 0.21 11.61 1.53
N ARG A 77 0.65 12.12 0.38
CA ARG A 77 2.07 12.29 0.06
C ARG A 77 2.81 13.13 1.08
N HIS A 78 2.24 14.28 1.41
CA HIS A 78 2.85 15.22 2.35
C HIS A 78 3.07 14.54 3.72
N TYR A 79 2.04 13.89 4.24
CA TYR A 79 2.10 13.21 5.53
C TYR A 79 3.02 11.98 5.53
N ILE A 80 3.09 11.23 4.41
CA ILE A 80 4.03 10.10 4.29
C ILE A 80 5.49 10.61 4.30
N LEU A 81 5.76 11.71 3.60
CA LEU A 81 7.09 12.33 3.59
C LEU A 81 7.46 12.83 4.98
N GLU A 82 6.55 13.52 5.67
CA GLU A 82 6.74 14.03 7.03
C GLU A 82 6.99 12.89 8.02
N ALA A 83 6.14 11.86 8.05
CA ALA A 83 6.32 10.69 8.91
C ALA A 83 7.68 10.00 8.69
N LEU A 84 8.11 9.87 7.43
CA LEU A 84 9.42 9.29 7.13
C LEU A 84 10.57 10.19 7.56
N VAL A 85 10.46 11.52 7.47
CA VAL A 85 11.47 12.45 7.99
C VAL A 85 11.56 12.35 9.52
N GLU A 86 10.42 12.32 10.21
CA GLU A 86 10.36 12.12 11.67
C GLU A 86 11.02 10.78 12.09
N ALA A 87 10.87 9.73 11.26
CA ALA A 87 11.52 8.43 11.46
C ALA A 87 13.02 8.38 11.05
N GLY A 88 13.64 9.52 10.67
CA GLY A 88 15.05 9.56 10.25
C GLY A 88 15.29 9.11 8.81
N GLY A 89 14.26 9.17 7.97
CA GLY A 89 14.29 8.90 6.53
C GLY A 89 13.92 7.47 6.13
N LYS A 90 13.64 6.58 7.09
CA LYS A 90 13.19 5.20 6.85
C LYS A 90 12.35 4.69 8.00
N GLY A 91 11.38 3.82 7.72
CA GLY A 91 10.52 3.24 8.74
C GLY A 91 9.80 1.97 8.28
N SER A 92 9.30 1.19 9.23
CA SER A 92 8.42 0.07 8.89
C SER A 92 7.08 0.59 8.36
N THR A 93 6.41 -0.20 7.54
CA THR A 93 5.11 0.17 6.95
C THR A 93 4.09 0.47 8.04
N ASP A 94 4.08 -0.32 9.12
CA ASP A 94 3.08 -0.16 10.18
C ASP A 94 3.37 1.08 11.03
N ASP A 95 4.65 1.35 11.35
CA ASP A 95 5.04 2.54 12.10
C ASP A 95 4.76 3.82 11.29
N VAL A 96 5.17 3.84 10.01
CA VAL A 96 4.94 4.99 9.13
C VAL A 96 3.45 5.23 8.92
N LEU A 97 2.64 4.17 8.78
CA LEU A 97 1.19 4.33 8.71
C LEU A 97 0.61 4.86 10.03
N ALA A 98 1.07 4.38 11.19
CA ALA A 98 0.62 4.92 12.48
C ALA A 98 0.94 6.41 12.62
N ASP A 99 2.13 6.84 12.20
CA ASP A 99 2.50 8.26 12.20
C ASP A 99 1.64 9.08 11.21
N VAL A 100 1.37 8.56 10.02
CA VAL A 100 0.44 9.19 9.06
C VAL A 100 -0.97 9.31 9.64
N GLU A 101 -1.46 8.29 10.35
CA GLU A 101 -2.77 8.32 11.03
C GLU A 101 -2.84 9.45 12.06
N ARG A 102 -1.78 9.59 12.86
CA ARG A 102 -1.63 10.67 13.86
C ARG A 102 -1.56 12.04 13.20
N LEU A 103 -0.73 12.20 12.17
CA LEU A 103 -0.56 13.48 11.47
C LEU A 103 -1.84 13.91 10.72
N MET A 104 -2.64 12.96 10.26
CA MET A 104 -3.87 13.21 9.52
C MET A 104 -5.14 13.16 10.39
N GLU A 105 -5.05 13.07 11.71
CA GLU A 105 -6.20 12.88 12.60
C GLU A 105 -7.34 13.87 12.32
N ASP A 106 -7.01 15.15 12.17
CA ASP A 106 -7.97 16.23 11.90
C ASP A 106 -8.34 16.40 10.41
N VAL A 107 -7.69 15.64 9.52
CA VAL A 107 -7.78 15.81 8.06
C VAL A 107 -8.50 14.66 7.39
N LEU A 108 -8.39 13.44 7.93
CA LEU A 108 -9.11 12.28 7.42
C LEU A 108 -10.61 12.53 7.44
N LEU A 109 -11.29 12.19 6.34
CA LEU A 109 -12.73 12.31 6.21
C LEU A 109 -13.42 11.04 6.73
N ASP A 110 -14.73 11.09 6.97
CA ASP A 110 -15.47 9.97 7.54
C ASP A 110 -15.29 8.66 6.76
N GLY A 111 -15.35 8.71 5.43
CA GLY A 111 -15.21 7.53 4.58
C GLY A 111 -13.79 6.95 4.53
N ASP A 112 -12.78 7.66 5.03
CA ASP A 112 -11.42 7.16 5.15
C ASP A 112 -11.29 6.16 6.32
N ARG A 113 -12.12 6.35 7.36
CA ARG A 113 -12.20 5.51 8.56
C ARG A 113 -13.11 4.28 8.38
N ASP A 114 -13.73 4.14 7.22
CA ASP A 114 -14.49 2.93 6.89
C ASP A 114 -13.58 1.70 6.80
N LYS A 115 -14.10 0.55 7.24
CA LYS A 115 -13.43 -0.74 7.07
C LYS A 115 -13.71 -1.33 5.69
N MET A 116 -12.69 -1.92 5.10
CA MET A 116 -12.80 -2.79 3.93
C MET A 116 -13.34 -4.18 4.35
N PRO A 117 -13.76 -5.05 3.40
CA PRO A 117 -14.18 -6.42 3.72
C PRO A 117 -13.11 -7.25 4.46
N THR A 118 -11.84 -6.89 4.29
CA THR A 118 -10.68 -7.49 4.99
C THR A 118 -10.53 -7.01 6.44
N GLY A 119 -11.33 -6.03 6.89
CA GLY A 119 -11.26 -5.42 8.21
C GLY A 119 -10.33 -4.20 8.32
N GLU A 120 -9.49 -3.94 7.32
CA GLU A 120 -8.55 -2.83 7.31
C GLU A 120 -9.23 -1.49 6.94
N LEU A 121 -8.78 -0.39 7.54
CA LEU A 121 -9.27 0.97 7.25
C LEU A 121 -8.91 1.39 5.82
N ARG A 122 -9.86 2.04 5.12
CA ARG A 122 -9.68 2.45 3.73
C ARG A 122 -8.49 3.39 3.52
N TRP A 123 -8.23 4.28 4.48
CA TRP A 123 -7.13 5.24 4.40
C TRP A 123 -5.75 4.57 4.32
N ARG A 124 -5.54 3.45 5.03
CA ARG A 124 -4.28 2.68 4.97
C ARG A 124 -3.99 2.23 3.54
N ASN A 125 -5.02 1.76 2.83
CA ASN A 125 -4.88 1.37 1.43
C ASN A 125 -4.62 2.56 0.50
N ALA A 126 -5.30 3.70 0.75
CA ALA A 126 -5.05 4.94 0.00
C ALA A 126 -3.59 5.43 0.18
N ALA A 127 -3.06 5.40 1.40
CA ALA A 127 -1.67 5.72 1.68
C ALA A 127 -0.70 4.78 0.96
N ARG A 128 -0.98 3.47 0.91
CA ARG A 128 -0.15 2.51 0.14
C ARG A 128 -0.19 2.76 -1.36
N PHE A 129 -1.32 3.19 -1.92
CA PHE A 129 -1.38 3.61 -3.32
C PHE A 129 -0.56 4.87 -3.57
N GLU A 130 -0.59 5.84 -2.66
CA GLU A 130 0.26 7.02 -2.78
C GLU A 130 1.74 6.66 -2.68
N ARG A 131 2.10 5.77 -1.75
CA ARG A 131 3.45 5.23 -1.65
C ARG A 131 3.92 4.59 -2.95
N LYS A 132 3.05 3.85 -3.65
CA LYS A 132 3.37 3.31 -4.99
C LYS A 132 3.62 4.44 -6.00
N ALA A 133 2.79 5.48 -6.02
CA ALA A 133 2.99 6.62 -6.91
C ALA A 133 4.30 7.36 -6.59
N MET A 134 4.65 7.54 -5.32
CA MET A 134 5.91 8.14 -4.88
C MET A 134 7.14 7.34 -5.30
N LEU A 135 7.06 6.00 -5.31
CA LEU A 135 8.12 5.15 -5.89
C LEU A 135 8.25 5.36 -7.40
N ASP A 136 7.12 5.36 -8.11
CA ASP A 136 7.09 5.56 -9.57
C ASP A 136 7.65 6.95 -9.94
N GLU A 137 7.53 7.93 -9.04
CA GLU A 137 8.04 9.31 -9.18
C GLU A 137 9.45 9.53 -8.58
N GLY A 138 10.12 8.50 -8.05
CA GLY A 138 11.50 8.60 -7.56
C GLY A 138 11.67 9.23 -6.17
N LEU A 139 10.59 9.50 -5.43
CA LEU A 139 10.63 10.11 -4.09
C LEU A 139 10.99 9.10 -2.98
N LEU A 140 10.79 7.82 -3.24
CA LEU A 140 11.14 6.73 -2.34
C LEU A 140 12.16 5.81 -3.01
N LEU A 141 13.02 5.20 -2.21
CA LEU A 141 13.92 4.16 -2.71
C LEU A 141 13.15 2.85 -2.99
N PRO A 142 13.56 2.07 -4.00
CA PRO A 142 13.01 0.73 -4.24
C PRO A 142 13.09 -0.14 -2.98
N VAL A 143 12.14 -1.07 -2.83
CA VAL A 143 12.09 -1.97 -1.68
C VAL A 143 13.34 -2.84 -1.62
N THR A 144 14.19 -2.60 -0.63
CA THR A 144 15.36 -3.44 -0.30
C THR A 144 15.00 -4.49 0.76
N GLN A 145 14.10 -4.13 1.68
CA GLN A 145 13.58 -5.00 2.73
C GLN A 145 12.05 -4.99 2.72
N PRO A 146 11.37 -6.16 2.70
CA PRO A 146 9.92 -6.22 2.75
C PRO A 146 9.37 -5.43 3.94
N GLY A 147 8.35 -4.60 3.69
CA GLY A 147 7.69 -3.83 4.74
C GLY A 147 8.45 -2.58 5.20
N VAL A 148 9.62 -2.25 4.65
CA VAL A 148 10.34 -1.01 4.98
C VAL A 148 10.18 0.02 3.86
N TRP A 149 9.89 1.26 4.24
CA TRP A 149 9.84 2.41 3.33
C TRP A 149 11.02 3.33 3.65
N GLU A 150 11.65 3.88 2.60
CA GLU A 150 12.83 4.73 2.74
C GLU A 150 12.79 5.86 1.71
N LEU A 151 13.13 7.07 2.14
CA LEU A 151 13.18 8.26 1.29
C LEU A 151 14.38 8.21 0.35
N SER A 152 14.17 8.66 -0.89
CA SER A 152 15.26 9.03 -1.77
C SER A 152 15.83 10.40 -1.37
N PRO A 153 17.00 10.81 -1.91
CA PRO A 153 17.49 12.18 -1.75
C PRO A 153 16.49 13.24 -2.24
N GLU A 154 15.78 12.97 -3.34
CA GLU A 154 14.74 13.86 -3.87
C GLU A 154 13.54 13.95 -2.93
N GLY A 155 13.07 12.81 -2.40
CA GLY A 155 12.00 12.78 -1.40
C GLY A 155 12.35 13.52 -0.11
N ARG A 156 13.59 13.38 0.38
CA ARG A 156 14.09 14.15 1.54
C ARG A 156 14.10 15.65 1.30
N SER A 157 14.54 16.05 0.10
CA SER A 157 14.58 17.47 -0.27
C SER A 157 13.17 18.05 -0.30
N LEU A 158 12.23 17.34 -0.95
CA LEU A 158 10.82 17.75 -1.04
C LEU A 158 10.12 17.83 0.32
N ALA A 159 10.54 17.01 1.29
CA ALA A 159 9.95 17.01 2.63
C ALA A 159 10.41 18.17 3.51
N THR A 160 11.52 18.83 3.15
CA THR A 160 12.14 19.90 3.95
C THR A 160 11.86 21.30 3.39
N ASP A 161 11.28 21.39 2.19
CA ASP A 161 11.00 22.63 1.42
C ASP A 161 9.58 23.14 1.67
#